data_AF-A0A8S3JBJ2-F1
#
_entry.id   AF-A0A8S3JBJ2-F1
#
_cell.length_a   1.000
_cell.length_b   1.000
_cell.length_c   1.000
_cell.angle_alpha   90.00
_cell.angle_beta   90.00
_cell.angle_gamma   90.00
#
_symmetry.space_group_name_H-M   'P 1'
#
loop_
_entity.id
_entity.type
_entity.pdbx_description
1 polymer ?
#
loop_
_entity_poly.entity_id
_entity_poly.type
_entity_poly.pdbx_seq_one_letter_code
_entity_poly.pdbx_strand_id
1 'polypeptide(L)'
;QCVQGYSGSKCRIQYNCSCSSDSFCYTSSICICPLNKYDRHCYLKHSICSAKSSPCKNNELCVRFDDRTDRNKFACLCQKRFYGTRCKNTKHRIHAKFDKDIREETIAFVLHYITAYNNV
;
A
#
# COMPACT_ATOMS: atom_id res chain seq x y z
N GLN A 1 26.76 -1.31 5.21
CA GLN A 1 25.81 -1.09 4.10
C GLN A 1 26.05 0.31 3.55
N CYS A 2 26.15 0.48 2.22
CA CYS A 2 26.36 1.77 1.58
C CYS A 2 25.03 2.49 1.31
N VAL A 3 25.07 3.81 1.12
CA VAL A 3 23.92 4.58 0.62
C VAL A 3 23.67 4.27 -0.87
N GLN A 4 22.44 4.49 -1.33
CA GLN A 4 22.05 4.24 -2.72
C GLN A 4 22.95 4.99 -3.71
N GLY A 5 23.44 4.30 -4.73
CA GLY A 5 24.36 4.85 -5.74
C GLY A 5 25.85 4.72 -5.39
N TYR A 6 26.19 4.12 -4.25
CA TYR A 6 27.58 3.91 -3.82
C TYR A 6 27.88 2.45 -3.47
N SER A 7 29.08 2.00 -3.80
CA SER A 7 29.54 0.62 -3.62
C SER A 7 31.01 0.52 -3.17
N GLY A 8 31.48 -0.72 -2.98
CA GLY A 8 32.83 -1.05 -2.52
C GLY A 8 32.91 -1.18 -0.99
N SER A 9 34.02 -1.76 -0.50
CA SER A 9 34.24 -2.01 0.94
C SER A 9 34.21 -0.75 1.81
N LYS A 10 34.49 0.42 1.22
CA LYS A 10 34.46 1.73 1.87
C LYS A 10 33.35 2.66 1.35
N CYS A 11 32.43 2.17 0.51
CA CYS A 11 31.32 2.96 -0.05
C CYS A 11 31.75 4.23 -0.82
N ARG A 12 32.88 4.18 -1.53
CA ARG A 12 33.42 5.33 -2.29
C ARG A 12 33.27 5.21 -3.81
N ILE A 13 32.84 4.06 -4.30
CA ILE A 13 32.69 3.81 -5.74
C ILE A 13 31.27 4.20 -6.13
N GLN A 14 31.12 5.36 -6.76
CA GLN A 14 29.85 5.79 -7.31
C GLN A 14 29.49 4.94 -8.53
N TYR A 15 28.24 4.53 -8.65
CA TYR A 15 27.74 3.83 -9.82
C TYR A 15 26.44 4.46 -10.29
N ASN A 16 26.17 4.34 -11.59
CA ASN A 16 24.92 4.83 -12.15
C ASN A 16 23.82 3.79 -11.98
N CYS A 17 22.70 4.18 -11.36
CA CYS A 17 21.53 3.32 -11.23
C CYS A 17 20.72 3.36 -12.52
N SER A 18 20.44 2.18 -13.08
CA SER A 18 19.57 2.03 -14.25
C SER A 18 18.08 1.97 -13.89
N CYS A 19 17.75 1.85 -12.60
CA CYS A 19 16.40 1.69 -12.08
C CYS A 19 15.58 2.98 -12.15
N SER A 20 14.25 2.85 -12.10
CA SER A 20 13.33 4.00 -11.98
C SER A 20 13.61 4.81 -10.72
N SER A 21 13.33 6.12 -10.78
CA SER A 21 13.64 7.07 -9.70
C SER A 21 12.94 6.78 -8.37
N ASP A 22 11.82 6.09 -8.39
CA ASP A 22 11.02 5.69 -7.22
C ASP A 22 11.30 4.25 -6.75
N SER A 23 12.31 3.58 -7.31
CA SER A 23 12.71 2.23 -6.93
C SER A 23 13.96 2.22 -6.05
N PHE A 24 14.14 1.13 -5.31
CA PHE A 24 15.35 0.95 -4.53
C PHE A 24 16.41 0.22 -5.36
N CYS A 25 17.53 0.89 -5.57
CA CYS A 25 18.63 0.38 -6.37
C CYS A 25 19.66 -0.31 -5.46
N TYR A 26 19.62 -1.64 -5.43
CA TYR A 26 20.48 -2.44 -4.56
C TYR A 26 21.92 -2.51 -5.10
N THR A 27 22.06 -2.64 -6.42
CA THR A 27 23.34 -2.54 -7.16
C THR A 27 23.10 -1.75 -8.45
N SER A 28 24.12 -1.55 -9.29
CA SER A 28 23.97 -0.87 -10.60
C SER A 28 22.97 -1.55 -11.54
N SER A 29 22.71 -2.85 -11.35
CA SER A 29 21.87 -3.68 -12.21
C SER A 29 20.69 -4.36 -11.51
N ILE A 30 20.62 -4.32 -10.17
CA ILE A 30 19.54 -4.95 -9.39
C ILE A 30 18.62 -3.87 -8.83
N CYS A 31 17.37 -3.90 -9.27
CA CYS A 31 16.32 -2.98 -8.85
C CYS A 31 15.26 -3.71 -8.03
N ILE A 32 14.93 -3.17 -6.86
CA ILE A 32 13.79 -3.60 -6.06
C ILE A 32 12.62 -2.67 -6.38
N CYS A 33 11.63 -3.22 -7.08
CA CYS A 33 10.51 -2.44 -7.57
C CYS A 33 9.47 -2.14 -6.49
N PRO A 34 8.84 -0.94 -6.54
CA PRO A 34 7.60 -0.70 -5.83
C PRO A 34 6.55 -1.74 -6.20
N LEU A 35 5.62 -2.03 -5.28
CA LEU A 35 4.61 -3.09 -5.44
C LEU A 35 3.70 -2.96 -6.69
N ASN A 36 3.64 -1.78 -7.31
CA ASN A 36 2.84 -1.53 -8.50
C ASN A 36 3.65 -1.47 -9.81
N LYS A 37 4.95 -1.79 -9.77
CA LYS A 37 5.84 -1.76 -10.92
C LYS A 37 6.56 -3.10 -11.11
N TYR A 38 6.94 -3.37 -12.35
CA TYR A 38 7.71 -4.54 -12.75
C TYR A 38 8.72 -4.16 -13.84
N ASP A 39 9.37 -5.16 -14.42
CA ASP A 39 10.57 -5.08 -15.29
C ASP A 39 11.89 -4.96 -14.51
N ARG A 40 13.00 -5.34 -15.15
CA ARG A 40 14.36 -5.26 -14.57
C ARG A 40 14.73 -3.88 -14.05
N HIS A 41 14.13 -2.80 -14.56
CA HIS A 41 14.39 -1.44 -14.11
C HIS A 41 13.20 -0.76 -13.43
N CYS A 42 12.10 -1.46 -13.19
CA CYS A 42 10.91 -0.90 -12.52
C CYS A 42 10.25 0.28 -13.27
N TYR A 43 10.31 0.34 -14.60
CA TYR A 43 9.60 1.38 -15.37
C TYR A 43 8.17 1.00 -15.73
N LEU A 44 7.88 -0.31 -15.80
CA LEU A 44 6.60 -0.79 -16.31
C LEU A 44 5.57 -0.95 -15.18
N LYS A 45 4.31 -0.70 -15.51
CA LYS A 45 3.14 -0.93 -14.64
C LYS A 45 2.18 -1.84 -15.36
N HIS A 46 1.51 -2.73 -14.63
CA HIS A 46 0.51 -3.60 -15.25
C HIS A 46 -0.69 -2.76 -15.71
N SER A 47 -1.21 -3.07 -16.89
CA SER A 47 -2.36 -2.36 -17.48
C SER A 47 -3.58 -2.35 -16.55
N ILE A 48 -3.82 -3.44 -15.82
CA ILE A 48 -4.90 -3.54 -14.83
C ILE A 48 -4.77 -2.50 -13.70
N CYS A 49 -3.55 -2.13 -13.31
CA CYS A 49 -3.28 -1.14 -12.27
C CYS A 49 -2.95 0.25 -12.84
N SER A 50 -3.29 0.53 -14.11
CA SER A 50 -3.02 1.83 -14.71
C SER A 50 -3.87 2.93 -14.07
N ALA A 51 -3.36 4.17 -14.02
CA ALA A 51 -4.05 5.29 -13.36
C ALA A 51 -5.43 5.59 -13.98
N LYS A 52 -5.63 5.34 -15.28
CA LYS A 52 -6.90 5.58 -15.97
C LYS A 52 -7.94 4.47 -15.74
N SER A 53 -7.49 3.26 -15.42
CA SER A 53 -8.35 2.07 -15.35
C SER A 53 -8.20 1.27 -14.06
N SER A 54 -7.61 1.85 -13.01
CA SER A 54 -7.34 1.13 -11.77
C SER A 54 -8.65 0.61 -11.15
N PRO A 55 -8.72 -0.69 -10.79
CA PRO A 55 -9.88 -1.25 -10.12
C PRO A 55 -10.02 -0.74 -8.68
N CYS A 56 -8.93 -0.26 -8.07
CA CYS A 56 -8.90 0.28 -6.73
C CYS A 56 -9.43 1.73 -6.74
N LYS A 57 -10.43 2.00 -5.90
CA LYS A 57 -11.02 3.35 -5.74
C LYS A 57 -10.26 4.15 -4.70
N ASN A 58 -10.61 5.44 -4.56
CA ASN A 58 -10.02 6.35 -3.59
C ASN A 58 -8.49 6.52 -3.69
N ASN A 59 -7.93 6.34 -4.89
CA ASN A 59 -6.49 6.39 -5.17
C ASN A 59 -5.66 5.39 -4.35
N GLU A 60 -6.26 4.26 -4.00
CA GLU A 60 -5.60 3.18 -3.26
C GLU A 60 -4.64 2.37 -4.14
N LEU A 61 -3.65 1.75 -3.49
CA LEU A 61 -2.57 1.06 -4.19
C LEU A 61 -3.06 -0.26 -4.81
N CYS A 62 -3.02 -0.34 -6.13
CA CYS A 62 -3.27 -1.55 -6.90
C CYS A 62 -1.98 -2.35 -7.06
N VAL A 63 -2.04 -3.63 -6.69
CA VAL A 63 -0.94 -4.59 -6.85
C VAL A 63 -1.45 -5.80 -7.62
N ARG A 64 -0.68 -6.30 -8.58
CA ARG A 64 -1.01 -7.54 -9.29
C ARG A 64 -0.45 -8.72 -8.50
N PHE A 65 -1.15 -9.84 -8.50
CA PHE A 65 -0.57 -11.10 -8.06
C PHE A 65 0.38 -11.63 -9.15
N ASP A 66 1.42 -12.36 -8.75
CA ASP A 66 2.51 -12.82 -9.63
C ASP A 66 1.99 -13.37 -10.98
N ASP A 67 2.61 -12.86 -12.05
CA ASP A 67 2.26 -13.04 -13.46
C ASP A 67 2.19 -14.51 -13.91
N ARG A 68 2.74 -15.43 -13.11
CA ARG A 68 2.86 -16.86 -13.43
C ARG A 68 1.58 -17.66 -13.24
N THR A 69 0.61 -17.19 -12.45
CA THR A 69 -0.54 -18.02 -12.05
C THR A 69 -1.89 -17.52 -12.55
N ASP A 70 -2.08 -16.20 -12.71
CA ASP A 70 -3.32 -15.66 -13.25
C ASP A 70 -3.14 -14.21 -13.74
N ARG A 71 -3.28 -13.98 -15.05
CA ARG A 71 -3.02 -12.67 -15.65
C ARG A 71 -3.99 -11.58 -15.16
N ASN A 72 -5.13 -11.92 -14.57
CA ASN A 72 -6.11 -10.89 -14.18
C ASN A 72 -6.29 -10.73 -12.67
N LYS A 73 -5.48 -11.41 -11.84
CA LYS A 73 -5.59 -11.27 -10.39
C LYS A 73 -4.86 -10.02 -9.88
N PHE A 74 -5.58 -9.22 -9.10
CA PHE A 74 -5.06 -8.03 -8.42
C PHE A 74 -5.58 -7.97 -6.99
N ALA A 75 -4.88 -7.21 -6.15
CA ALA A 75 -5.34 -6.79 -4.84
C ALA A 75 -5.26 -5.26 -4.72
N CYS A 76 -6.15 -4.71 -3.90
CA CYS A 76 -6.09 -3.31 -3.50
C CYS A 76 -5.63 -3.23 -2.05
N LEU A 77 -4.53 -2.50 -1.80
CA LEU A 77 -4.05 -2.21 -0.47
C LEU A 77 -4.74 -0.93 0.03
N CYS A 78 -5.80 -1.11 0.83
CA CYS A 78 -6.61 -0.02 1.35
C CYS A 78 -5.94 0.65 2.56
N GLN A 79 -5.80 1.98 2.52
CA GLN A 79 -5.49 2.79 3.68
C GLN A 79 -6.50 2.57 4.82
N LYS A 80 -6.08 2.86 6.05
CA LYS A 80 -6.84 2.57 7.29
C LYS A 80 -8.30 2.98 7.23
N ARG A 81 -8.62 4.09 6.54
CA ARG A 81 -9.97 4.67 6.41
C ARG A 81 -10.88 4.02 5.37
N PHE A 82 -10.38 3.12 4.51
CA PHE A 82 -11.17 2.47 3.47
C PHE A 82 -11.21 0.95 3.63
N TYR A 83 -12.21 0.31 3.00
CA TYR A 83 -12.37 -1.14 3.02
C TYR A 83 -13.12 -1.69 1.80
N GLY A 84 -13.18 -3.02 1.71
CA GLY A 84 -13.71 -3.77 0.58
C GLY A 84 -12.63 -4.12 -0.44
N THR A 85 -12.89 -5.08 -1.32
CA THR A 85 -11.93 -5.62 -2.29
C THR A 85 -11.37 -4.57 -3.27
N ARG A 86 -12.10 -3.47 -3.47
CA ARG A 86 -11.71 -2.32 -4.32
C ARG A 86 -11.54 -1.02 -3.54
N CYS A 87 -11.50 -1.09 -2.20
CA CYS A 87 -11.40 0.07 -1.31
C CYS A 87 -12.43 1.17 -1.58
N LYS A 88 -13.63 0.82 -2.06
CA LYS A 88 -14.68 1.79 -2.40
C LYS A 88 -15.31 2.40 -1.16
N ASN A 89 -15.39 1.62 -0.07
CA ASN A 89 -16.17 1.99 1.09
C ASN A 89 -15.27 2.69 2.14
N THR A 90 -15.83 3.67 2.84
CA THR A 90 -15.18 4.38 3.94
C THR A 90 -15.56 3.75 5.27
N LYS A 91 -14.57 3.46 6.12
CA LYS A 91 -14.84 3.02 7.49
C LYS A 91 -15.42 4.17 8.29
N HIS A 92 -16.45 3.88 9.07
CA HIS A 92 -16.93 4.79 10.08
C HIS A 92 -15.90 4.88 11.21
N ARG A 93 -15.69 6.08 11.74
CA ARG A 93 -14.76 6.33 12.84
C ARG A 93 -15.53 6.93 14.01
N ILE A 94 -15.55 6.22 15.13
CA ILE A 94 -16.04 6.73 16.39
C ILE A 94 -14.83 7.30 17.13
N HIS A 95 -14.87 8.60 17.46
CA HIS A 95 -13.89 9.24 18.30
C HIS A 95 -14.49 9.40 19.70
N ALA A 96 -14.02 8.61 20.64
CA ALA A 96 -14.33 8.76 22.05
C ALA A 96 -13.17 9.49 22.74
N LYS A 97 -13.49 10.52 23.52
CA LYS A 97 -12.54 11.22 24.38
C LYS A 97 -13.08 11.14 25.80
N PHE A 98 -12.25 10.67 26.72
CA PHE A 98 -12.61 10.53 28.12
C PHE A 98 -12.07 11.71 28.92
N ASP A 99 -12.81 12.06 29.97
CA ASP A 99 -12.30 13.00 30.95
C ASP A 99 -11.13 12.37 31.72
N LYS A 100 -10.21 13.20 32.19
CA LYS A 100 -8.98 12.79 32.88
C LYS A 100 -9.27 12.08 34.20
N ASP A 101 -10.45 12.33 34.76
CA ASP A 101 -10.90 11.76 36.03
C ASP A 101 -11.45 10.32 35.89
N ILE A 102 -11.60 9.81 34.67
CA ILE A 102 -12.04 8.44 34.42
C ILE A 102 -10.82 7.50 34.48
N ARG A 103 -10.70 6.76 35.58
CA ARG A 103 -9.60 5.80 35.82
C ARG A 103 -9.69 4.60 34.87
N GLU A 104 -8.62 4.33 34.13
CA GLU A 104 -8.53 3.31 33.07
C GLU A 104 -8.75 1.87 33.55
N GLU A 105 -8.63 1.63 34.86
CA GLU A 105 -8.62 0.28 35.47
C GLU A 105 -9.98 -0.45 35.42
N THR A 106 -11.07 0.21 35.02
CA THR A 106 -12.45 -0.34 35.11
C THR A 106 -13.30 -0.25 33.84
N ILE A 107 -12.77 0.19 32.70
CA ILE A 107 -13.62 0.53 31.55
C ILE A 107 -13.67 -0.61 30.53
N ALA A 108 -14.77 -1.36 30.53
CA ALA A 108 -15.13 -2.27 29.44
C ALA A 108 -16.06 -1.56 28.45
N PHE A 109 -15.64 -1.41 27.20
CA PHE A 109 -16.48 -0.86 26.13
C PHE A 109 -17.29 -1.96 25.46
N VAL A 110 -18.60 -1.95 25.65
CA VAL A 110 -19.53 -2.81 24.91
C VAL A 110 -20.12 -1.99 23.76
N LEU A 111 -19.71 -2.30 22.54
CA LEU A 111 -20.30 -1.74 21.33
C LEU A 111 -21.40 -2.68 20.83
N HIS A 112 -22.65 -2.23 20.90
CA HIS A 112 -23.78 -2.93 20.32
C HIS A 112 -24.16 -2.29 18.99
N TYR A 113 -24.06 -3.05 17.90
CA TYR A 113 -24.42 -2.58 16.56
C TYR A 113 -25.85 -3.02 16.23
N ILE A 114 -26.74 -2.06 16.01
CA ILE A 114 -28.10 -2.29 15.51
C ILE A 114 -28.22 -1.80 14.07
N THR A 115 -28.88 -2.60 13.22
CA THR A 115 -29.20 -2.25 11.83
C THR A 115 -30.69 -1.97 11.74
N ALA A 116 -31.07 -0.74 11.39
CA ALA A 116 -32.46 -0.38 11.13
C ALA A 116 -32.75 -0.44 9.63
N TYR A 117 -33.76 -1.20 9.24
CA TYR A 117 -34.26 -1.22 7.87
C TYR A 117 -35.41 -0.22 7.76
N ASN A 118 -35.27 0.77 6.86
CA ASN A 118 -36.40 1.60 6.47
C ASN A 118 -37.21 0.84 5.42
N ASN A 119 -38.39 0.38 5.79
CA ASN A 119 -39.38 -0.15 4.84
C ASN A 119 -39.99 1.05 4.11
N VAL A 120 -39.49 1.34 2.91
CA VAL A 120 -40.15 2.21 1.93
C VAL A 120 -40.92 1.34 0.96
#